data_AF-A0A7V4L8J6-F1
#
_entry.id   AF-A0A7V4L8J6-F1
#
_cell.length_a   1.000
_cell.length_b   1.000
_cell.length_c   1.000
_cell.angle_alpha   90.00
_cell.angle_beta   90.00
_cell.angle_gamma   90.00
#
_symmetry.space_group_name_H-M   'P 1'
#
loop_
_entity.id
_entity.type
_entity.pdbx_description
1 polymer ?
#
loop_
_entity_poly.entity_id
_entity_poly.type
_entity_poly.pdbx_seq_one_letter_code
_entity_poly.pdbx_strand_id
1 'polypeptide(L)'
;HRAGIEVILDVVFNHTAEGGEEGPTISFRGLENPAYYMLDPTDRRRYRDFTGTGNTVNCNHSVVRRLIRECLRYWVQEMHVDGFRFDLASILSRDPSGQVVYESPSLWEIESDPVLARTKLIAEAWDAAGLYQLGAFTGDRWAEWNGRFRDDVRRFWLTGQARRSSTTHTLASTPIKPASQILSMWWRPGPGIIWLSWGTSSSS
;
A
#
# COMPACT_ATOMS: atom_id res chain seq x y z
N HIS A 1 16.74 -14.33 -9.11
CA HIS A 1 16.81 -13.98 -10.54
C HIS A 1 17.47 -15.06 -11.40
N ARG A 2 18.71 -15.53 -11.14
CA ARG A 2 19.33 -16.60 -11.96
C ARG A 2 18.48 -17.88 -12.09
N ALA A 3 17.68 -18.18 -11.07
CA ALA A 3 16.73 -19.30 -11.08
C ALA A 3 15.36 -18.96 -11.70
N GLY A 4 15.18 -17.78 -12.31
CA GLY A 4 13.90 -17.32 -12.88
C GLY A 4 12.87 -16.81 -11.87
N ILE A 5 13.24 -16.70 -10.59
CA ILE A 5 12.39 -16.23 -9.49
C ILE A 5 12.45 -14.71 -9.37
N GLU A 6 11.27 -14.08 -9.29
CA GLU A 6 11.06 -12.65 -9.04
C GLU A 6 10.99 -12.33 -7.53
N VAL A 7 11.35 -11.09 -7.17
CA VAL A 7 11.35 -10.58 -5.80
C VAL A 7 10.38 -9.41 -5.67
N ILE A 8 9.38 -9.56 -4.79
CA ILE A 8 8.45 -8.50 -4.41
C ILE A 8 8.68 -8.15 -2.96
N LEU A 9 8.89 -6.86 -2.69
CA LEU A 9 9.09 -6.36 -1.32
C LEU A 9 7.79 -5.84 -0.72
N ASP A 10 7.56 -6.21 0.53
CA ASP A 10 6.55 -5.59 1.37
C ASP A 10 7.09 -4.26 1.91
N VAL A 11 6.42 -3.16 1.61
CA VAL A 11 6.89 -1.81 1.93
C VAL A 11 5.88 -1.04 2.76
N VAL A 12 6.40 -0.40 3.81
CA VAL A 12 5.65 0.45 4.73
C VAL A 12 6.09 1.89 4.54
N PHE A 13 5.22 2.71 3.95
CA PHE A 13 5.40 4.16 3.85
C PHE A 13 4.35 4.94 4.64
N ASN A 14 3.37 4.25 5.20
CA ASN A 14 2.20 4.87 5.82
C ASN A 14 2.46 5.35 7.26
N HIS A 15 3.40 4.73 7.98
CA HIS A 15 3.80 5.11 9.34
C HIS A 15 5.30 4.94 9.57
N THR A 16 5.75 5.33 10.76
CA THR A 16 7.14 5.17 11.21
C THR A 16 7.22 4.69 12.65
N ALA A 17 8.39 4.16 13.03
CA ALA A 17 8.69 3.74 14.40
C ALA A 17 8.78 4.89 15.42
N GLU A 18 8.65 6.16 15.00
CA GLU A 18 8.64 7.30 15.94
C GLU A 18 7.32 7.41 16.72
N GLY A 19 6.28 6.62 16.38
CA GLY A 19 5.00 6.56 17.11
C GLY A 19 4.28 7.91 17.21
N GLY A 20 3.36 8.02 18.18
CA GLY A 20 2.61 9.26 18.50
C GLY A 20 3.43 10.26 19.32
N GLU A 21 2.76 11.19 20.00
CA GLU A 21 3.38 12.33 20.70
C GLU A 21 4.41 11.89 21.75
N GLU A 22 4.14 10.78 22.43
CA GLU A 22 4.99 10.20 23.47
C GLU A 22 6.10 9.30 22.91
N GLY A 23 6.15 9.11 21.59
CA GLY A 23 7.15 8.28 20.94
C GLY A 23 8.54 8.91 20.88
N PRO A 24 9.57 8.15 20.46
CA PRO A 24 10.94 8.62 20.42
C PRO A 24 11.17 9.64 19.29
N THR A 25 12.22 10.44 19.43
CA THR A 25 12.76 11.28 18.33
C THR A 25 14.04 10.64 17.82
N ILE A 26 13.98 10.06 16.63
CA ILE A 26 15.04 9.28 15.98
C ILE A 26 15.46 9.92 14.64
N SER A 27 14.50 10.41 13.84
CA SER A 27 14.75 10.87 12.47
C SER A 27 13.80 12.01 12.07
N PHE A 28 12.67 11.70 11.43
CA PHE A 28 11.83 12.68 10.72
C PHE A 28 11.23 13.73 11.64
N ARG A 29 10.86 13.32 12.86
CA ARG A 29 10.36 14.21 13.91
C ARG A 29 11.38 15.30 14.27
N GLY A 30 12.66 14.93 14.35
CA GLY A 30 13.74 15.87 14.66
C GLY A 30 14.18 16.71 13.46
N LEU A 31 13.94 16.23 12.23
CA LEU A 31 14.28 16.94 11.01
C LEU A 31 13.25 18.01 10.64
N GLU A 32 11.99 17.62 10.44
CA GLU A 32 10.90 18.57 10.15
C GLU A 32 9.53 17.91 10.37
N ASN A 33 9.09 17.84 11.63
CA ASN A 33 7.90 17.11 12.05
C ASN A 33 6.64 17.38 11.19
N PRO A 34 6.24 18.63 10.91
CA PRO A 34 5.02 18.92 10.16
C PRO A 34 5.07 18.59 8.67
N ALA A 35 6.27 18.45 8.09
CA ALA A 35 6.41 18.04 6.70
C ALA A 35 6.24 16.52 6.55
N TYR A 36 6.74 15.75 7.52
CA TYR A 36 6.75 14.29 7.46
C TYR A 36 5.48 13.64 8.00
N TYR A 37 4.81 14.26 8.99
CA TYR A 37 3.65 13.66 9.66
C TYR A 37 2.36 14.44 9.48
N MET A 38 1.25 13.73 9.46
CA MET A 38 -0.09 14.32 9.54
C MET A 38 -0.37 14.71 10.99
N LEU A 39 -0.41 16.02 11.25
CA LEU A 39 -0.69 16.57 12.57
C LEU A 39 -2.15 17.01 12.68
N ASP A 40 -2.66 17.08 13.91
CA ASP A 40 -3.98 17.66 14.13
C ASP A 40 -3.96 19.17 13.83
N PRO A 41 -4.90 19.69 13.02
CA PRO A 41 -4.93 21.10 12.62
C PRO A 41 -5.33 22.03 13.78
N THR A 42 -6.01 21.52 14.81
CA THR A 42 -6.41 22.29 15.99
C THR A 42 -5.35 22.26 17.09
N ASP A 43 -4.63 21.14 17.23
CA ASP A 43 -3.49 21.00 18.15
C ASP A 43 -2.33 20.27 17.47
N ARG A 44 -1.41 21.04 16.88
CA ARG A 44 -0.24 20.51 16.14
C ARG A 44 0.75 19.73 17.01
N ARG A 45 0.55 19.67 18.32
CA ARG A 45 1.30 18.75 19.18
C ARG A 45 0.87 17.31 18.97
N ARG A 46 -0.34 17.08 18.45
CA ARG A 46 -0.94 15.76 18.26
C ARG A 46 -0.80 15.23 16.84
N TYR A 47 -0.68 13.92 16.72
CA TYR A 47 -0.59 13.19 15.45
C TYR A 47 -1.95 12.62 15.09
N ARG A 48 -2.25 12.61 13.78
CA ARG A 48 -3.39 11.87 13.25
C ARG A 48 -2.95 10.46 12.94
N ASP A 49 -3.68 9.51 13.48
CA ASP A 49 -3.38 8.10 13.32
C ASP A 49 -4.47 7.39 12.51
N PHE A 50 -4.20 7.21 11.22
CA PHE A 50 -5.02 6.41 10.30
C PHE A 50 -4.45 5.00 10.12
N THR A 51 -3.28 4.70 10.71
CA THR A 51 -2.55 3.44 10.56
C THR A 51 -2.73 2.51 11.75
N GLY A 52 -3.10 3.06 12.91
CA GLY A 52 -3.18 2.34 14.19
C GLY A 52 -1.82 2.19 14.87
N THR A 53 -0.81 2.96 14.47
CA THR A 53 0.58 2.85 14.97
C THR A 53 1.08 4.10 15.70
N GLY A 54 0.18 5.05 15.97
CA GLY A 54 0.44 6.31 16.64
C GLY A 54 0.77 7.48 15.72
N ASN A 55 1.16 7.24 14.46
CA ASN A 55 1.33 8.31 13.47
C ASN A 55 0.88 7.90 12.07
N THR A 56 0.68 8.92 11.23
CA THR A 56 0.53 8.76 9.79
C THR A 56 1.51 9.66 9.07
N VAL A 57 2.27 9.10 8.15
CA VAL A 57 3.18 9.85 7.28
C VAL A 57 2.36 10.67 6.29
N ASN A 58 2.74 11.94 6.10
CA ASN A 58 2.12 12.84 5.14
C ASN A 58 2.64 12.55 3.72
N CYS A 59 2.20 11.44 3.15
CA CYS A 59 2.68 10.95 1.85
C CYS A 59 2.58 11.98 0.73
N ASN A 60 1.57 12.86 0.75
CA ASN A 60 1.33 13.86 -0.30
C ASN A 60 2.13 15.15 -0.16
N HIS A 61 2.87 15.35 0.94
CA HIS A 61 3.82 16.45 1.06
C HIS A 61 4.97 16.28 0.04
N SER A 62 5.39 17.36 -0.62
CA SER A 62 6.36 17.29 -1.74
C SER A 62 7.69 16.62 -1.36
N VAL A 63 8.19 16.89 -0.14
CA VAL A 63 9.42 16.28 0.39
C VAL A 63 9.25 14.77 0.58
N VAL A 64 8.09 14.34 1.09
CA VAL A 64 7.80 12.93 1.37
C VAL A 64 7.53 12.17 0.07
N ARG A 65 6.81 12.76 -0.88
CA ARG A 65 6.64 12.18 -2.23
C ARG A 65 7.97 11.89 -2.89
N ARG A 66 8.87 12.87 -2.85
CA ARG A 66 10.24 12.69 -3.36
C ARG A 66 10.95 11.56 -2.62
N LEU A 67 10.90 11.52 -1.29
CA LEU A 67 11.50 10.46 -0.50
C LEU A 67 10.98 9.07 -0.93
N ILE A 68 9.66 8.88 -0.99
CA ILE A 68 9.04 7.61 -1.38
C ILE A 68 9.51 7.20 -2.79
N ARG A 69 9.44 8.12 -3.74
CA ARG A 69 9.85 7.86 -5.13
C ARG A 69 11.32 7.47 -5.24
N GLU A 70 12.23 8.22 -4.61
CA GLU A 70 13.66 7.92 -4.65
C GLU A 70 13.98 6.60 -3.92
N CYS A 71 13.29 6.30 -2.82
CA CYS A 71 13.41 4.99 -2.15
C CYS A 71 13.00 3.83 -3.06
N LEU A 72 11.85 3.93 -3.72
CA LEU A 72 11.38 2.91 -4.66
C LEU A 72 12.36 2.73 -5.82
N ARG A 73 12.85 3.83 -6.41
CA ARG A 73 13.87 3.80 -7.46
C ARG A 73 15.14 3.09 -7.01
N TYR A 74 15.63 3.40 -5.82
CA TYR A 74 16.82 2.75 -5.26
C TYR A 74 16.63 1.23 -5.18
N TRP A 75 15.49 0.76 -4.66
CA TRP A 75 15.21 -0.67 -4.57
C TRP A 75 15.14 -1.35 -5.95
N VAL A 76 14.66 -0.65 -6.98
CA VAL A 76 14.62 -1.20 -8.34
C VAL A 76 15.99 -1.17 -9.01
N GLN A 77 16.68 -0.03 -8.97
CA GLN A 77 17.89 0.20 -9.75
C GLN A 77 19.12 -0.43 -9.11
N GLU A 78 19.27 -0.29 -7.80
CA GLU A 78 20.45 -0.75 -7.08
C GLU A 78 20.26 -2.16 -6.53
N MET A 79 19.06 -2.47 -6.02
CA MET A 79 18.77 -3.75 -5.38
C MET A 79 18.07 -4.75 -6.30
N HIS A 80 17.72 -4.34 -7.52
CA HIS A 80 17.05 -5.16 -8.54
C HIS A 80 15.75 -5.82 -8.05
N VAL A 81 14.90 -5.09 -7.34
CA VAL A 81 13.56 -5.56 -6.94
C VAL A 81 12.58 -5.49 -8.13
N ASP A 82 11.75 -6.51 -8.30
CA ASP A 82 10.81 -6.61 -9.44
C ASP A 82 9.43 -5.99 -9.14
N GLY A 83 9.13 -5.72 -7.87
CA GLY A 83 7.85 -5.14 -7.48
C GLY A 83 7.70 -4.88 -5.99
N PHE A 84 6.58 -4.27 -5.65
CA PHE A 84 6.26 -3.83 -4.30
C PHE A 84 4.82 -4.19 -3.94
N ARG A 85 4.64 -4.64 -2.70
CA ARG A 85 3.36 -4.69 -2.01
C ARG A 85 3.34 -3.57 -0.98
N PHE A 86 2.44 -2.63 -1.15
CA PHE A 86 2.28 -1.48 -0.27
C PHE A 86 1.32 -1.83 0.87
N ASP A 87 1.86 -1.83 2.08
CA ASP A 87 1.10 -1.92 3.32
C ASP A 87 0.24 -0.66 3.51
N LEU A 88 -1.03 -0.85 3.91
CA LEU A 88 -2.05 0.21 4.07
C LEU A 88 -1.95 1.28 2.97
N ALA A 89 -1.93 0.85 1.72
CA ALA A 89 -1.64 1.70 0.57
C ALA A 89 -2.61 2.88 0.47
N SER A 90 -3.83 2.72 0.98
CA SER A 90 -4.87 3.76 1.03
C SER A 90 -4.41 5.08 1.67
N ILE A 91 -3.43 5.04 2.59
CA ILE A 91 -2.83 6.23 3.20
C ILE A 91 -2.13 7.13 2.18
N LEU A 92 -1.54 6.55 1.12
CA LEU A 92 -0.94 7.33 0.04
C LEU A 92 -1.99 8.18 -0.70
N SER A 93 -3.28 7.84 -0.58
CA SER A 93 -4.36 8.63 -1.16
C SER A 93 -4.89 9.75 -0.25
N ARG A 94 -4.46 9.82 1.02
CA ARG A 94 -4.94 10.82 1.98
C ARG A 94 -4.17 12.14 1.89
N ASP A 95 -4.88 13.26 1.86
CA ASP A 95 -4.28 14.59 1.96
C ASP A 95 -3.88 14.93 3.42
N PRO A 96 -3.21 16.07 3.68
CA PRO A 96 -2.86 16.48 5.04
C PRO A 96 -4.07 16.69 5.97
N SER A 97 -5.26 16.91 5.41
CA SER A 97 -6.51 17.00 6.16
C SER A 97 -7.12 15.63 6.47
N GLY A 98 -6.48 14.54 6.02
CA GLY A 98 -6.92 13.16 6.19
C GLY A 98 -8.01 12.76 5.21
N GLN A 99 -8.37 13.60 4.24
CA GLN A 99 -9.40 13.27 3.25
C GLN A 99 -8.79 12.49 2.09
N VAL A 100 -9.58 11.58 1.54
CA VAL A 100 -9.18 10.77 0.38
C VAL A 100 -9.23 11.62 -0.88
N VAL A 101 -8.13 11.63 -1.63
CA VAL A 101 -8.01 12.32 -2.90
C VAL A 101 -7.97 11.29 -4.02
N TYR A 102 -8.92 11.41 -4.96
CA TYR A 102 -9.05 10.50 -6.10
C TYR A 102 -7.83 10.52 -7.03
N GLU A 103 -7.25 11.69 -7.26
CA GLU A 103 -6.00 11.88 -8.02
C GLU A 103 -4.85 12.20 -7.07
N SER A 104 -4.53 11.25 -6.18
CA SER A 104 -3.42 11.45 -5.25
C SER A 104 -2.10 11.70 -6.00
N PRO A 105 -1.42 12.84 -5.74
CA PRO A 105 -0.13 13.11 -6.37
C PRO A 105 0.91 12.03 -6.11
N SER A 106 0.90 11.41 -4.93
CA SER A 106 1.83 10.33 -4.59
C SER A 106 1.63 9.10 -5.47
N LEU A 107 0.37 8.68 -5.65
CA LEU A 107 0.05 7.52 -6.47
C LEU A 107 0.36 7.77 -7.95
N TRP A 108 0.03 8.96 -8.45
CA TRP A 108 0.35 9.35 -9.83
C TRP A 108 1.86 9.43 -10.09
N GLU A 109 2.64 9.97 -9.15
CA GLU A 109 4.11 10.00 -9.28
C GLU A 109 4.70 8.59 -9.35
N ILE A 110 4.21 7.64 -8.54
CA ILE A 110 4.66 6.24 -8.59
C ILE A 110 4.22 5.57 -9.89
N GLU A 111 2.97 5.77 -10.31
CA GLU A 111 2.38 5.15 -11.50
C GLU A 111 3.08 5.64 -12.78
N SER A 112 3.41 6.92 -12.86
CA SER A 112 4.01 7.55 -14.04
C SER A 112 5.54 7.49 -14.08
N ASP A 113 6.20 6.99 -13.02
CA ASP A 113 7.65 6.93 -12.96
C ASP A 113 8.25 5.96 -14.00
N PRO A 114 9.13 6.41 -14.91
CA PRO A 114 9.73 5.55 -15.93
C PRO A 114 10.57 4.39 -15.37
N VAL A 115 11.21 4.57 -14.21
CA VAL A 115 12.01 3.52 -13.55
C VAL A 115 11.09 2.42 -13.01
N LEU A 116 9.92 2.81 -12.49
CA LEU A 116 8.93 1.89 -11.92
C LEU A 116 7.96 1.33 -12.97
N ALA A 117 8.04 1.76 -14.23
CA ALA A 117 7.08 1.41 -15.27
C ALA A 117 6.92 -0.11 -15.50
N ARG A 118 7.98 -0.89 -15.23
CA ARG A 118 8.00 -2.35 -15.40
C ARG A 118 7.82 -3.14 -14.11
N THR A 119 7.74 -2.48 -12.97
CA THR A 119 7.59 -3.15 -11.67
C THR A 119 6.14 -3.55 -11.42
N LYS A 120 5.93 -4.60 -10.62
CA LYS A 120 4.60 -4.96 -10.12
C LYS A 120 4.25 -4.08 -8.92
N LEU A 121 3.08 -3.46 -8.95
CA LEU A 121 2.57 -2.63 -7.85
C LEU A 121 1.32 -3.29 -7.28
N ILE A 122 1.35 -3.65 -5.99
CA ILE A 122 0.27 -4.33 -5.28
C ILE A 122 -0.15 -3.47 -4.10
N ALA A 123 -1.43 -3.14 -3.96
CA ALA A 123 -1.97 -2.29 -2.90
C ALA A 123 -2.82 -3.08 -1.91
N GLU A 124 -2.61 -2.82 -0.62
CA GLU A 124 -3.61 -3.05 0.41
C GLU A 124 -4.56 -1.84 0.45
N ALA A 125 -5.72 -1.99 -0.20
CA ALA A 125 -6.65 -0.88 -0.45
C ALA A 125 -7.54 -0.55 0.76
N TRP A 126 -7.04 -0.65 1.99
CA TRP A 126 -7.75 -0.25 3.21
C TRP A 126 -6.81 0.37 4.24
N ASP A 127 -7.36 1.02 5.27
CA ASP A 127 -6.61 1.49 6.43
C ASP A 127 -7.34 1.22 7.76
N ALA A 128 -6.64 1.47 8.88
CA ALA A 128 -7.13 1.23 10.23
C ALA A 128 -8.25 2.19 10.65
N ALA A 129 -8.39 3.33 9.97
CA ALA A 129 -9.49 4.28 10.19
C ALA A 129 -10.78 3.89 9.46
N GLY A 130 -10.84 2.71 8.85
CA GLY A 130 -12.05 2.15 8.24
C GLY A 130 -12.25 2.53 6.78
N LEU A 131 -11.25 3.13 6.12
CA LEU A 131 -11.29 3.35 4.68
C LEU A 131 -11.14 2.03 3.94
N TYR A 132 -11.95 1.83 2.90
CA TYR A 132 -11.91 0.66 2.03
C TYR A 132 -12.06 1.12 0.57
N GLN A 133 -10.99 1.01 -0.21
CA GLN A 133 -10.83 1.53 -1.58
C GLN A 133 -10.66 0.42 -2.63
N LEU A 134 -11.12 -0.80 -2.34
CA LEU A 134 -11.02 -1.88 -3.33
C LEU A 134 -11.75 -1.47 -4.63
N GLY A 135 -11.03 -1.46 -5.75
CA GLY A 135 -11.46 -1.09 -7.09
C GLY A 135 -11.38 0.41 -7.40
N ALA A 136 -10.89 1.22 -6.47
CA ALA A 136 -10.86 2.69 -6.58
C ALA A 136 -9.44 3.28 -6.56
N PHE A 137 -8.40 2.44 -6.64
CA PHE A 137 -7.02 2.90 -6.65
C PHE A 137 -6.67 3.59 -7.99
N THR A 138 -5.96 4.70 -7.91
CA THR A 138 -5.55 5.48 -9.07
C THR A 138 -4.60 4.68 -9.97
N GLY A 139 -4.87 4.64 -11.28
CA GLY A 139 -3.97 4.10 -12.30
C GLY A 139 -4.26 2.66 -12.75
N ASP A 140 -3.69 2.30 -13.90
CA ASP A 140 -3.98 1.05 -14.60
C ASP A 140 -3.04 -0.10 -14.24
N ARG A 141 -1.93 0.15 -13.52
CA ARG A 141 -0.95 -0.91 -13.18
C ARG A 141 -1.09 -1.51 -11.79
N TRP A 142 -1.80 -0.84 -10.87
CA TRP A 142 -2.01 -1.36 -9.52
C TRP A 142 -2.88 -2.61 -9.52
N ALA A 143 -2.34 -3.70 -8.95
CA ALA A 143 -3.14 -4.81 -8.46
C ALA A 143 -3.54 -4.54 -7.01
N GLU A 144 -4.65 -5.13 -6.58
CA GLU A 144 -5.18 -4.90 -5.24
C GLU A 144 -5.39 -6.23 -4.52
N TRP A 145 -5.07 -6.25 -3.22
CA TRP A 145 -5.28 -7.44 -2.42
C TRP A 145 -6.76 -7.63 -2.12
N ASN A 146 -7.37 -8.72 -2.60
CA ASN A 146 -8.80 -8.95 -2.45
C ASN A 146 -9.13 -9.64 -1.11
N GLY A 147 -9.30 -8.85 -0.05
CA GLY A 147 -9.70 -9.34 1.27
C GLY A 147 -11.04 -10.09 1.26
N ARG A 148 -11.99 -9.66 0.41
CA ARG A 148 -13.31 -10.32 0.28
C ARG A 148 -13.20 -11.73 -0.26
N PHE A 149 -12.36 -11.95 -1.27
CA PHE A 149 -12.07 -13.29 -1.80
C PHE A 149 -11.49 -14.22 -0.72
N ARG A 150 -10.50 -13.73 0.04
CA ARG A 150 -9.90 -14.48 1.16
C ARG A 150 -10.97 -14.91 2.17
N ASP A 151 -11.84 -13.98 2.57
CA ASP A 151 -12.84 -14.22 3.60
C ASP A 151 -13.97 -15.14 3.11
N ASP A 152 -14.38 -15.01 1.84
CA ASP A 152 -15.39 -15.87 1.21
C ASP A 152 -14.90 -17.32 1.09
N VAL A 153 -13.65 -17.52 0.62
CA VAL A 153 -13.04 -18.86 0.51
C VAL A 153 -12.86 -19.49 1.89
N ARG A 154 -12.33 -18.74 2.86
CA ARG A 154 -12.14 -19.22 4.23
C ARG A 154 -13.48 -19.66 4.84
N ARG A 155 -14.52 -18.86 4.66
CA ARG A 155 -15.86 -19.18 5.16
C ARG A 155 -16.44 -20.42 4.49
N PHE A 156 -16.34 -20.53 3.17
CA PHE A 156 -16.80 -21.71 2.44
C PHE A 156 -16.20 -23.00 2.99
N TRP A 157 -14.88 -23.02 3.24
CA TRP A 157 -14.21 -24.19 3.79
C TRP A 157 -14.54 -24.46 5.26
N LEU A 158 -14.68 -23.43 6.10
CA LEU A 158 -14.89 -23.60 7.54
C LEU A 158 -16.35 -23.87 7.93
N THR A 159 -17.32 -23.32 7.20
CA THR A 159 -18.74 -23.39 7.59
C THR A 159 -19.63 -24.05 6.53
N GLY A 160 -19.10 -24.37 5.34
CA GLY A 160 -19.90 -24.86 4.21
C GLY A 160 -20.87 -23.83 3.64
N GLN A 161 -20.88 -22.60 4.16
CA GLN A 161 -21.76 -21.53 3.72
C GLN A 161 -20.96 -20.50 2.93
N ALA A 162 -20.96 -20.61 1.60
CA ALA A 162 -20.61 -19.47 0.76
C ALA A 162 -21.77 -18.46 0.79
N ARG A 163 -21.46 -17.16 0.89
CA ARG A 163 -22.48 -16.12 0.77
C ARG A 163 -23.08 -16.22 -0.63
N ARG A 164 -24.34 -16.68 -0.75
CA ARG A 164 -25.17 -16.52 -1.95
C ARG A 164 -25.58 -15.05 -2.08
N SER A 165 -24.60 -14.17 -2.24
CA SER A 165 -24.84 -12.78 -2.63
C SER A 165 -24.11 -12.55 -3.94
N SER A 166 -24.89 -12.58 -5.01
CA SER A 166 -24.56 -12.19 -6.39
C SER A 166 -23.41 -12.95 -7.07
N THR A 167 -23.58 -14.25 -7.31
CA THR A 167 -22.78 -15.00 -8.30
C THR A 167 -22.96 -14.48 -9.74
N THR A 168 -23.74 -13.42 -9.97
CA THR A 168 -23.91 -12.74 -11.27
C THR A 168 -23.26 -11.37 -11.35
N HIS A 169 -22.69 -10.81 -10.26
CA HIS A 169 -22.03 -9.50 -10.29
C HIS A 169 -20.55 -9.50 -9.90
N THR A 170 -20.02 -10.55 -9.27
CA THR A 170 -18.60 -10.61 -8.88
C THR A 170 -17.63 -10.92 -10.05
N LEU A 171 -18.15 -11.16 -11.26
CA LEU A 171 -17.36 -11.17 -12.51
C LEU A 171 -17.62 -9.94 -13.40
N ALA A 172 -18.58 -9.07 -13.06
CA ALA A 172 -19.13 -8.11 -14.03
C ALA A 172 -19.48 -6.71 -13.50
N SER A 173 -19.27 -6.36 -12.22
CA SER A 173 -19.58 -5.00 -11.72
C SER A 173 -18.43 -4.35 -10.96
N THR A 174 -17.34 -4.17 -11.68
CA THR A 174 -16.34 -3.08 -11.57
C THR A 174 -15.53 -3.25 -12.87
N PRO A 175 -14.91 -2.21 -13.46
CA PRO A 175 -13.80 -2.47 -14.38
C PRO A 175 -12.64 -3.01 -13.52
N ILE A 176 -12.80 -4.23 -13.01
CA ILE A 176 -11.71 -5.06 -12.56
C ILE A 176 -10.88 -5.21 -13.81
N LYS A 177 -9.66 -4.68 -13.76
CA LYS A 177 -8.64 -4.89 -14.78
C LYS A 177 -8.74 -6.33 -15.26
N PRO A 178 -8.82 -6.55 -16.58
CA PRO A 178 -9.22 -7.83 -17.14
C PRO A 178 -8.43 -8.94 -16.45
N ALA A 179 -9.07 -10.07 -16.17
CA ALA A 179 -8.43 -11.18 -15.47
C ALA A 179 -7.09 -11.56 -16.10
N SER A 180 -6.87 -11.29 -17.40
CA SER A 180 -5.58 -11.41 -18.07
C SER A 180 -4.46 -10.53 -17.49
N GLN A 181 -4.74 -9.28 -17.06
CA GLN A 181 -3.78 -8.40 -16.39
C GLN A 181 -3.42 -8.92 -15.00
N ILE A 182 -4.41 -9.33 -14.21
CA ILE A 182 -4.21 -9.91 -12.86
C ILE A 182 -3.51 -11.26 -12.97
N LEU A 183 -3.99 -12.19 -13.80
CA LEU A 183 -3.34 -13.48 -14.06
C LEU A 183 -1.95 -13.30 -14.68
N SER A 184 -1.68 -12.27 -15.48
CA SER A 184 -0.31 -12.05 -15.99
C SER A 184 0.70 -11.66 -14.90
N MET A 185 0.23 -11.15 -13.76
CA MET A 185 1.05 -10.88 -12.58
C MET A 185 1.29 -12.13 -11.73
N TRP A 186 0.36 -13.08 -11.71
CA TRP A 186 0.43 -14.31 -10.90
C TRP A 186 0.86 -15.56 -11.69
N TRP A 187 0.73 -15.53 -13.01
CA TRP A 187 0.92 -16.68 -13.92
C TRP A 187 1.57 -16.24 -15.23
N ARG A 188 2.90 -16.05 -15.19
CA ARG A 188 3.76 -16.36 -16.34
C ARG A 188 4.25 -17.80 -16.16
N PRO A 189 4.37 -18.63 -17.21
CA PRO A 189 5.01 -19.92 -17.10
C PRO A 189 6.50 -19.69 -16.78
N GLY A 190 6.85 -19.75 -15.49
CA GLY A 190 8.16 -19.44 -14.92
C GLY A 190 8.13 -19.62 -13.38
N PRO A 191 9.28 -19.81 -12.71
CA PRO A 191 9.30 -20.33 -11.35
C PRO A 191 9.05 -19.24 -10.30
N GLY A 192 8.09 -19.49 -9.39
CA GLY A 192 7.91 -18.96 -8.02
C GLY A 192 8.13 -17.47 -7.71
N ILE A 193 7.19 -16.85 -6.99
CA ILE A 193 7.38 -15.56 -6.31
C ILE A 193 7.84 -15.83 -4.86
N ILE A 194 8.90 -15.16 -4.39
CA ILE A 194 9.32 -15.21 -2.98
C ILE A 194 8.92 -13.90 -2.29
N TRP A 195 8.21 -14.02 -1.18
CA TRP A 195 7.85 -12.91 -0.29
C TRP A 195 8.92 -12.73 0.79
N LEU A 196 9.49 -11.54 0.88
CA LEU A 196 10.37 -11.15 1.98
C LEU A 196 9.68 -10.03 2.78
N SER A 197 9.23 -10.37 3.98
CA SER A 197 8.70 -9.42 4.97
C SER A 197 9.71 -9.31 6.11
N TRP A 198 10.17 -8.10 6.40
CA TRP A 198 10.94 -7.79 7.61
C TRP A 198 9.97 -7.24 8.65
N GLY A 199 9.44 -8.12 9.50
CA GLY A 199 8.65 -7.73 10.65
C GLY A 199 9.53 -7.62 11.90
N THR A 200 9.63 -6.43 12.49
CA THR A 200 9.92 -6.32 13.93
C THR A 200 8.67 -6.73 14.67
N SER A 201 8.71 -7.89 15.32
CA SER A 201 7.65 -8.35 16.22
C SER A 201 7.49 -7.35 17.38
N SER A 202 6.37 -6.62 17.43
CA SER A 202 5.86 -6.04 18.66
C SER A 202 4.57 -6.77 19.03
N SER A 203 4.73 -7.77 19.89
CA SER A 203 3.65 -8.42 20.62
C SER A 203 3.14 -7.51 21.73
N SER A 204 1.83 -7.26 21.77
CA SER A 204 1.07 -6.95 22.99
C SER A 204 -0.34 -7.48 22.82
#